data_AF-A0A5Q5BF97-F1
#
_entry.id   AF-A0A5Q5BF97-F1
#
_cell.length_a   1.000
_cell.length_b   1.000
_cell.length_c   1.000
_cell.angle_alpha   90.00
_cell.angle_beta   90.00
_cell.angle_gamma   90.00
#
_symmetry.space_group_name_H-M   'P 1'
#
loop_
_entity.id
_entity.type
_entity.pdbx_description
1 polymer ?
#
loop_
_entity_poly.entity_id
_entity_poly.type
_entity_poly.pdbx_seq_one_letter_code
_entity_poly.pdbx_strand_id
1 'polypeptide(L)'
;MGVPLHHSRRRHTMARYMLIMRVGPEAEAAMAEQEIDFDQVIESMGRFNEELIKAGVLLAGEGLTGPEEGFVVDFNSDPPVVTDGPYTEAKELFNGFWILDVSSKEEAKQWAKKVPLGPGVKLEVRRVSETEEFPQDNPWVQKEIRWKAELAEKLAAQARADADKLGQ
;
A
#
# COMPACT_ATOMS: atom_id res chain seq x y z
N MET A 1 23.79 -14.27 1.84
CA MET A 1 24.90 -13.30 1.82
C MET A 1 24.28 -11.91 1.87
N GLY A 2 24.48 -11.17 2.96
CA GLY A 2 23.90 -9.83 3.15
C GLY A 2 24.72 -8.77 2.44
N VAL A 3 24.07 -7.92 1.64
CA VAL A 3 24.72 -6.78 0.99
C VAL A 3 24.97 -5.70 2.07
N PRO A 4 26.20 -5.14 2.20
CA PRO A 4 26.47 -4.12 3.19
C PRO A 4 25.92 -2.77 2.73
N LEU A 5 24.90 -2.25 3.43
CA LEU A 5 24.37 -0.90 3.25
C LEU A 5 25.35 0.13 3.85
N HIS A 6 26.15 0.78 2.99
CA HIS A 6 26.93 1.95 3.38
C HIS A 6 26.00 3.12 3.71
N HIS A 7 25.88 3.44 5.00
CA HIS A 7 25.11 4.58 5.49
C HIS A 7 25.88 5.89 5.28
N SER A 8 25.83 6.42 4.06
CA SER A 8 26.12 7.84 3.84
C SER A 8 24.93 8.65 4.34
N ARG A 9 25.04 9.27 5.52
CA ARG A 9 24.08 10.25 6.06
C ARG A 9 23.96 11.45 5.10
N ARG A 10 23.02 11.37 4.17
CA ARG A 10 22.39 12.53 3.51
C ARG A 10 20.96 12.61 4.05
N ARG A 11 20.49 13.80 4.41
CA ARG A 11 19.15 14.02 4.95
C ARG A 11 18.13 13.57 3.90
N HIS A 12 17.57 12.38 4.07
CA HIS A 12 16.32 12.01 3.39
C HIS A 12 15.23 12.86 4.04
N THR A 13 14.72 13.85 3.29
CA THR A 13 13.68 14.75 3.82
C THR A 13 12.31 14.08 3.90
N MET A 14 12.07 13.03 3.11
CA MET A 14 10.85 12.20 3.16
C MET A 14 11.20 10.73 2.87
N ALA A 15 10.37 9.81 3.34
CA ALA A 15 10.50 8.38 3.15
C ALA A 15 9.11 7.75 2.98
N ARG A 16 9.01 6.79 2.07
CA ARG A 16 7.74 6.10 1.83
C ARG A 16 7.49 5.01 2.86
N TYR A 17 6.27 4.97 3.40
CA TYR A 17 5.79 3.90 4.26
C TYR A 17 4.51 3.31 3.70
N MET A 18 4.47 1.98 3.60
CA MET A 18 3.27 1.22 3.27
C MET A 18 2.57 0.80 4.57
N LEU A 19 1.29 1.13 4.67
CA LEU A 19 0.36 0.70 5.71
C LEU A 19 -0.44 -0.45 5.11
N ILE A 20 -0.26 -1.66 5.64
CA ILE A 20 -0.78 -2.92 5.10
C ILE A 20 -1.91 -3.39 6.01
N MET A 21 -3.14 -3.39 5.51
CA MET A 21 -4.31 -3.84 6.26
C MET A 21 -4.37 -5.36 6.29
N ARG A 22 -4.35 -5.92 7.50
CA ARG A 22 -4.43 -7.35 7.77
C ARG A 22 -5.74 -7.66 8.50
N VAL A 23 -6.56 -8.52 7.90
CA VAL A 23 -7.83 -8.98 8.45
C VAL A 23 -7.69 -10.46 8.79
N GLY A 24 -7.90 -10.82 10.05
CA GLY A 24 -7.88 -12.22 10.52
C GLY A 24 -9.24 -12.67 11.06
N PRO A 25 -9.35 -13.93 11.53
CA PRO A 25 -10.58 -14.50 12.06
C PRO A 25 -11.25 -13.65 13.14
N GLU A 26 -10.48 -12.96 13.98
CA GLU A 26 -11.05 -12.09 15.01
C GLU A 26 -11.76 -10.87 14.41
N ALA A 27 -11.22 -10.31 13.32
CA ALA A 27 -11.87 -9.24 12.59
C ALA A 27 -13.13 -9.73 11.89
N GLU A 28 -13.06 -10.90 11.22
CA GLU A 28 -14.21 -11.50 10.55
C GLU A 28 -15.35 -11.80 11.54
N ALA A 29 -15.04 -12.38 12.70
CA ALA A 29 -16.02 -12.63 13.75
C ALA A 29 -16.63 -11.33 14.28
N ALA A 30 -15.79 -10.32 14.58
CA ALA A 30 -16.27 -9.02 15.02
C ALA A 30 -17.16 -8.33 13.98
N MET A 31 -16.85 -8.49 12.69
CA MET A 31 -17.65 -7.96 11.59
C MET A 31 -18.98 -8.71 11.42
N ALA A 32 -19.00 -10.04 11.62
CA ALA A 32 -20.21 -10.85 11.52
C ALA A 32 -21.20 -10.60 12.67
N GLU A 33 -20.70 -10.24 13.85
CA GLU A 33 -21.52 -9.90 15.03
C GLU A 33 -22.09 -8.47 14.98
N GLN A 34 -21.51 -7.60 14.15
CA GLN A 34 -21.92 -6.21 14.01
C GLN A 34 -22.79 -6.03 12.77
N GLU A 35 -23.90 -5.31 12.90
CA GLU A 35 -24.56 -4.73 11.74
C GLU A 35 -23.68 -3.57 11.23
N ILE A 36 -22.75 -3.89 10.33
CA ILE A 36 -21.87 -2.88 9.72
C ILE A 36 -22.68 -2.07 8.73
N ASP A 37 -22.86 -0.79 9.04
CA ASP A 37 -23.31 0.20 8.07
C ASP A 37 -22.15 0.53 7.11
N PHE A 38 -22.19 -0.05 5.92
CA PHE A 38 -21.16 0.16 4.91
C PHE A 38 -21.05 1.63 4.48
N ASP A 39 -22.12 2.42 4.52
CA ASP A 39 -22.05 3.84 4.16
C ASP A 39 -21.22 4.61 5.20
N GLN A 40 -21.35 4.28 6.48
CA GLN A 40 -20.52 4.87 7.54
C GLN A 40 -19.04 4.47 7.41
N VAL A 41 -18.76 3.23 7.00
CA VAL A 41 -17.38 2.79 6.73
C VAL A 41 -16.78 3.56 5.57
N ILE A 42 -17.52 3.69 4.45
CA ILE A 42 -17.11 4.47 3.28
C ILE A 42 -16.86 5.92 3.67
N GLU A 43 -17.76 6.54 4.43
CA GLU A 43 -17.61 7.92 4.88
C GLU A 43 -16.37 8.11 5.76
N SER A 44 -16.16 7.22 6.73
CA SER A 44 -15.03 7.29 7.65
C SER A 44 -13.69 7.12 6.92
N MET A 45 -13.60 6.15 6.02
CA MET A 45 -12.43 5.95 5.16
C MET A 45 -12.21 7.14 4.21
N GLY A 46 -13.28 7.68 3.62
CA GLY A 46 -13.24 8.84 2.76
C GLY A 46 -12.70 10.08 3.46
N ARG A 47 -13.17 10.37 4.69
CA ARG A 47 -12.67 11.47 5.53
C ARG A 47 -11.19 11.30 5.86
N PHE A 48 -10.76 10.09 6.21
CA PHE A 48 -9.35 9.82 6.49
C PHE A 48 -8.48 10.01 5.24
N ASN A 49 -8.91 9.52 4.08
CA ASN A 49 -8.19 9.72 2.82
C ASN A 49 -8.13 11.20 2.45
N GLU A 50 -9.20 11.96 2.65
CA GLU A 50 -9.22 13.42 2.45
C GLU A 50 -8.17 14.12 3.33
N GLU A 51 -8.03 13.74 4.61
CA GLU A 51 -6.98 14.27 5.48
C GLU A 51 -5.58 14.01 4.92
N LEU A 52 -5.30 12.79 4.47
CA LEU A 52 -4.00 12.42 3.91
C LEU A 52 -3.70 13.18 2.61
N ILE A 53 -4.69 13.34 1.73
CA ILE A 53 -4.58 14.08 0.47
C ILE A 53 -4.33 15.56 0.75
N LYS A 54 -5.11 16.19 1.63
CA LYS A 54 -4.94 17.60 2.00
C LYS A 54 -3.60 17.87 2.67
N ALA A 55 -3.08 16.90 3.43
CA ALA A 55 -1.74 16.97 4.02
C ALA A 55 -0.62 16.74 2.99
N GLY A 56 -0.94 16.27 1.78
CA GLY A 56 0.03 16.00 0.71
C GLY A 56 0.87 14.75 0.95
N VAL A 57 0.43 13.84 1.85
CA VAL A 57 1.21 12.66 2.25
C VAL A 57 0.73 11.37 1.57
N LEU A 58 -0.46 11.35 0.96
CA LEU A 58 -0.96 10.15 0.26
C LEU A 58 -0.30 10.02 -1.12
N LEU A 59 0.39 8.90 -1.36
CA LEU A 59 0.88 8.54 -2.71
C LEU A 59 -0.05 7.57 -3.43
N ALA A 60 -0.62 6.61 -2.70
CA ALA A 60 -1.57 5.63 -3.21
C ALA A 60 -2.35 5.02 -2.04
N GLY A 61 -3.56 4.55 -2.29
CA GLY A 61 -4.28 3.73 -1.32
C GLY A 61 -5.48 3.08 -1.96
N GLU A 62 -5.64 1.77 -1.76
CA GLU A 62 -6.66 0.96 -2.43
C GLU A 62 -7.15 -0.14 -1.49
N GLY A 63 -8.45 -0.43 -1.59
CA GLY A 63 -9.03 -1.66 -1.06
C GLY A 63 -8.84 -2.80 -2.05
N LEU A 64 -8.67 -4.02 -1.55
CA LEU A 64 -8.65 -5.22 -2.38
C LEU A 64 -10.01 -5.92 -2.33
N THR A 65 -10.37 -6.57 -3.44
CA THR A 65 -11.54 -7.45 -3.49
C THR A 65 -11.35 -8.67 -2.60
N GLY A 66 -12.42 -9.45 -2.44
CA GLY A 66 -12.35 -10.68 -1.66
C GLY A 66 -11.31 -11.66 -2.23
N PRO A 67 -10.65 -12.45 -1.38
CA PRO A 67 -9.58 -13.35 -1.79
C PRO A 67 -10.01 -14.42 -2.80
N GLU A 68 -11.32 -14.69 -2.92
CA GLU A 68 -11.91 -15.59 -3.90
C GLU A 68 -11.74 -15.14 -5.36
N GLU A 69 -11.51 -13.85 -5.61
CA GLU A 69 -11.16 -13.31 -6.94
C GLU A 69 -9.64 -13.35 -7.21
N GLY A 70 -8.85 -13.74 -6.22
CA GLY A 70 -7.39 -13.79 -6.28
C GLY A 70 -6.82 -15.16 -6.66
N PHE A 71 -5.50 -15.20 -6.81
CA PHE A 71 -4.71 -16.43 -6.98
C PHE A 71 -3.31 -16.26 -6.39
N VAL A 72 -2.68 -17.38 -6.04
CA VAL A 72 -1.29 -17.47 -5.55
C VAL A 72 -0.42 -18.13 -6.62
N VAL A 73 0.80 -17.60 -6.80
CA VAL A 73 1.83 -18.22 -7.64
C VAL A 73 2.98 -18.71 -6.75
N ASP A 74 3.19 -20.02 -6.70
CA ASP A 74 4.27 -20.67 -5.95
C ASP A 74 5.50 -20.90 -6.84
N PHE A 75 6.61 -20.27 -6.48
CA PHE A 75 7.90 -20.32 -7.18
C PHE A 75 8.84 -21.42 -6.63
N ASN A 76 8.41 -22.26 -5.69
CA ASN A 76 9.18 -23.44 -5.26
C ASN A 76 9.21 -24.56 -6.32
N SER A 77 8.38 -24.44 -7.36
CA SER A 77 8.33 -25.36 -8.50
C SER A 77 8.84 -24.69 -9.78
N ASP A 78 9.33 -25.50 -10.72
CA ASP A 78 9.69 -25.08 -12.08
C ASP A 78 8.91 -25.93 -13.11
N PRO A 79 7.95 -25.36 -13.85
CA PRO A 79 7.51 -23.96 -13.81
C PRO A 79 6.74 -23.60 -12.51
N PRO A 80 6.58 -22.31 -12.19
CA PRO A 80 5.76 -21.88 -11.05
C PRO A 80 4.33 -22.42 -11.13
N VAL A 81 3.77 -22.77 -9.97
CA VAL A 81 2.41 -23.32 -9.86
C VAL A 81 1.43 -22.19 -9.51
N VAL A 82 0.30 -22.14 -10.19
CA VAL A 82 -0.79 -21.17 -9.92
C VAL A 82 -1.93 -21.88 -9.18
N THR A 83 -2.46 -21.29 -8.12
CA THR A 83 -3.60 -21.81 -7.36
C THR A 83 -4.60 -20.69 -7.08
N ASP A 84 -5.87 -20.93 -7.40
CA ASP A 84 -6.94 -19.96 -7.15
C ASP A 84 -7.18 -19.77 -5.65
N GLY A 85 -7.59 -18.56 -5.26
CA GLY A 85 -7.81 -18.18 -3.87
C GLY A 85 -6.55 -17.68 -3.15
N PRO A 86 -6.66 -17.41 -1.84
CA PRO A 86 -5.55 -16.92 -1.03
C PRO A 86 -4.56 -18.05 -0.69
N TYR A 87 -3.47 -17.70 0.00
CA TYR A 87 -2.59 -18.70 0.60
C TYR A 87 -3.39 -19.62 1.53
N THR A 88 -3.32 -20.93 1.30
CA THR A 88 -4.09 -21.95 2.04
C THR A 88 -3.83 -21.95 3.56
N GLU A 89 -2.69 -21.40 4.01
CA GLU A 89 -2.32 -21.30 5.43
C GLU A 89 -2.45 -19.87 6.00
N ALA A 90 -2.91 -18.88 5.23
CA ALA A 90 -3.00 -17.51 5.70
C ALA A 90 -4.05 -17.37 6.79
N LYS A 91 -3.59 -17.10 8.02
CA LYS A 91 -4.45 -16.72 9.15
C LYS A 91 -4.87 -15.25 9.09
N GLU A 92 -4.20 -14.43 8.29
CA GLU A 92 -4.48 -13.01 8.14
C GLU A 92 -4.37 -12.65 6.66
N LEU A 93 -5.48 -12.18 6.08
CA LEU A 93 -5.58 -11.76 4.69
C LEU A 93 -5.11 -10.32 4.52
N PHE A 94 -4.63 -10.00 3.32
CA PHE A 94 -4.27 -8.64 2.93
C PHE A 94 -5.45 -8.03 2.18
N ASN A 95 -6.09 -7.02 2.77
CA ASN A 95 -7.38 -6.50 2.28
C ASN A 95 -7.30 -5.08 1.72
N GLY A 96 -6.12 -4.44 1.78
CA GLY A 96 -5.94 -3.07 1.30
C GLY A 96 -4.70 -2.42 1.86
N PHE A 97 -4.35 -1.26 1.33
CA PHE A 97 -3.16 -0.54 1.76
C PHE A 97 -3.24 0.96 1.55
N TRP A 98 -2.29 1.66 2.17
CA TRP A 98 -1.88 3.01 1.82
C TRP A 98 -0.37 3.05 1.62
N ILE A 99 0.13 3.90 0.73
CA ILE A 99 1.53 4.31 0.66
C ILE A 99 1.56 5.80 0.98
N LEU A 100 2.28 6.14 2.03
CA LEU A 100 2.44 7.52 2.50
C LEU A 100 3.87 8.00 2.25
N ASP A 101 4.02 9.26 1.84
CA ASP A 101 5.30 9.96 1.84
C ASP A 101 5.37 10.86 3.08
N VAL A 102 6.25 10.51 4.02
CA VAL A 102 6.31 11.17 5.35
C VAL A 102 7.76 11.42 5.77
N SER A 103 7.97 12.40 6.64
CA SER A 103 9.32 12.81 7.06
C SER A 103 10.02 11.80 7.96
N SER A 104 9.29 10.89 8.60
CA SER A 104 9.83 9.97 9.60
C SER A 104 8.94 8.74 9.87
N LYS A 105 9.53 7.74 10.52
CA LYS A 105 8.77 6.59 11.05
C LYS A 105 7.75 7.02 12.10
N GLU A 106 8.07 8.04 12.88
CA GLU A 106 7.21 8.59 13.93
C GLU A 106 5.96 9.23 13.32
N GLU A 107 6.11 9.99 12.25
CA GLU A 107 4.99 10.53 11.49
C GLU A 107 4.15 9.40 10.85
N ALA A 108 4.79 8.37 10.28
CA ALA A 108 4.08 7.18 9.78
C ALA A 108 3.21 6.53 10.88
N LYS A 109 3.74 6.39 12.11
CA LYS A 109 2.98 5.87 13.26
C LYS A 109 1.80 6.76 13.64
N GLN A 110 1.94 8.08 13.51
CA GLN A 110 0.86 9.03 13.81
C GLN A 110 -0.29 8.87 12.82
N TRP A 111 0.01 8.77 11.52
CA TRP A 111 -1.00 8.49 10.50
C TRP A 111 -1.62 7.10 10.65
N ALA A 112 -0.80 6.07 10.91
CA ALA A 112 -1.26 4.70 11.12
C ALA A 112 -2.26 4.56 12.29
N LYS A 113 -2.15 5.40 13.32
CA LYS A 113 -3.09 5.39 14.46
C LYS A 113 -4.44 6.04 14.16
N LYS A 114 -4.54 6.80 13.06
CA LYS A 114 -5.77 7.47 12.65
C LYS A 114 -6.60 6.65 11.66
N VAL A 115 -6.08 5.54 11.13
CA VAL A 115 -6.83 4.72 10.18
C VAL A 115 -8.10 4.22 10.87
N PRO A 116 -9.30 4.43 10.30
CA PRO A 116 -10.57 4.11 10.93
C PRO A 116 -10.89 2.60 10.81
N LEU A 117 -10.03 1.76 11.38
CA LEU A 117 -10.17 0.30 11.39
C LEU A 117 -10.83 -0.18 12.69
N GLY A 118 -11.66 -1.21 12.57
CA GLY A 118 -12.37 -1.83 13.68
C GLY A 118 -11.56 -2.87 14.46
N PRO A 119 -12.14 -3.44 15.53
CA PRO A 119 -11.54 -4.52 16.31
C PRO A 119 -11.11 -5.71 15.44
N GLY A 120 -10.02 -6.37 15.84
CA GLY A 120 -9.48 -7.54 15.15
C GLY A 120 -8.63 -7.24 13.91
N VAL A 121 -8.74 -6.04 13.33
CA VAL A 121 -7.89 -5.63 12.19
C VAL A 121 -6.52 -5.16 12.69
N LYS A 122 -5.46 -5.56 11.99
CA LYS A 122 -4.08 -5.11 12.26
C LYS A 122 -3.54 -4.31 11.09
N LEU A 123 -2.70 -3.33 11.38
CA LEU A 123 -2.00 -2.55 10.38
C LEU A 123 -0.49 -2.81 10.48
N GLU A 124 0.06 -3.50 9.50
CA GLU A 124 1.50 -3.70 9.38
C GLU A 124 2.11 -2.48 8.65
N VAL A 125 3.05 -1.78 9.28
CA VAL A 125 3.66 -0.56 8.72
C VAL A 125 5.11 -0.81 8.35
N ARG A 126 5.44 -0.70 7.06
CA ARG A 126 6.78 -0.99 6.52
C ARG A 126 7.31 0.18 5.71
N ARG A 127 8.60 0.46 5.85
CA ARG A 127 9.28 1.41 4.97
C ARG A 127 9.45 0.76 3.59
N VAL A 128 9.15 1.51 2.53
CA VAL A 128 9.45 1.13 1.16
C VAL A 128 10.90 1.53 0.87
N SER A 129 11.66 0.65 0.23
CA SER A 129 13.01 0.99 -0.23
C SER A 129 12.96 1.98 -1.39
N GLU A 130 13.87 2.95 -1.37
CA GLU A 130 13.98 3.97 -2.40
C GLU A 130 15.00 3.61 -3.48
N THR A 131 14.81 4.15 -4.69
CA THR A 131 15.63 3.77 -5.86
C THR A 131 17.09 4.22 -5.68
N GLU A 132 17.29 5.28 -4.91
CA GLU A 132 18.57 5.86 -4.50
C GLU A 132 19.38 4.94 -3.57
N GLU A 133 18.74 3.95 -2.94
CA GLU A 133 19.42 2.98 -2.06
C GLU A 133 20.12 1.85 -2.83
N PHE A 134 19.89 1.76 -4.15
CA PHE A 134 20.49 0.75 -5.02
C PHE A 134 21.74 1.27 -5.77
N PRO A 135 22.59 0.41 -6.35
CA PRO A 135 23.76 0.84 -7.12
C PRO A 135 23.38 1.72 -8.31
N GLN A 136 23.80 2.99 -8.31
CA GLN A 136 23.39 4.00 -9.30
C GLN A 136 24.10 3.86 -10.66
N ASP A 137 25.16 3.06 -10.72
CA ASP A 137 25.85 2.64 -11.94
C ASP A 137 25.18 1.43 -12.62
N ASN A 138 24.20 0.79 -11.96
CA ASN A 138 23.46 -0.32 -12.55
C ASN A 138 22.56 0.18 -13.70
N PRO A 139 22.69 -0.38 -14.92
CA PRO A 139 21.94 0.10 -16.08
C PRO A 139 20.42 -0.10 -15.97
N TRP A 140 19.96 -1.06 -15.15
CA TRP A 140 18.54 -1.29 -14.91
C TRP A 140 17.95 -0.28 -13.92
N VAL A 141 18.70 0.08 -12.87
CA VAL A 141 18.29 1.15 -11.92
C VAL A 141 18.14 2.47 -12.66
N GLN A 142 19.09 2.83 -13.52
CA GLN A 142 19.01 4.06 -14.34
C GLN A 142 17.81 4.06 -15.30
N LYS A 143 17.49 2.90 -15.90
CA LYS A 143 16.31 2.76 -16.77
C LYS A 143 15.03 2.88 -15.94
N GLU A 144 14.95 2.22 -14.80
CA GLU A 144 13.79 2.26 -13.91
C GLU A 144 13.46 3.69 -13.45
N ILE A 145 14.46 4.50 -13.09
CA ILE A 145 14.25 5.92 -12.73
C ILE A 145 13.58 6.68 -13.89
N ARG A 146 14.07 6.50 -15.13
CA ARG A 146 13.49 7.15 -16.31
C ARG A 146 12.07 6.66 -16.60
N TRP A 147 11.85 5.35 -16.59
CA TRP A 147 10.54 4.76 -16.84
C TRP A 147 9.51 5.15 -15.79
N LYS A 148 9.90 5.29 -14.52
CA LYS A 148 9.00 5.79 -13.46
C LYS A 148 8.55 7.23 -13.72
N ALA A 149 9.44 8.09 -14.22
CA ALA A 149 9.07 9.45 -14.60
C ALA A 149 8.07 9.47 -15.77
N GLU A 150 8.36 8.73 -16.84
CA GLU A 150 7.46 8.58 -18.00
C GLU A 150 6.10 8.00 -17.59
N LEU A 151 6.09 7.00 -16.71
CA LEU A 151 4.87 6.40 -16.19
C LEU A 151 4.07 7.39 -15.33
N ALA A 152 4.73 8.20 -14.51
CA ALA A 152 4.07 9.21 -13.69
C ALA A 152 3.36 10.27 -14.56
N GLU A 153 4.00 10.71 -15.64
CA GLU A 153 3.38 11.62 -16.63
C GLU A 153 2.14 10.99 -17.27
N LYS A 154 2.26 9.72 -17.69
CA LYS A 154 1.14 8.97 -18.27
C LYS A 154 -0.03 8.81 -17.31
N LEU A 155 0.24 8.42 -16.06
CA LEU A 155 -0.79 8.25 -15.04
C LEU A 155 -1.47 9.58 -14.70
N ALA A 156 -0.71 10.68 -14.59
CA ALA A 156 -1.27 12.00 -14.36
C ALA A 156 -2.16 12.46 -15.52
N ALA A 157 -1.77 12.18 -16.77
CA ALA A 157 -2.59 12.49 -17.94
C ALA A 157 -3.91 11.69 -17.94
N GLN A 158 -3.84 10.39 -17.62
CA GLN A 158 -5.02 9.53 -17.53
C GLN A 158 -5.98 9.98 -16.42
N ALA A 159 -5.45 10.25 -15.21
CA ALA A 159 -6.26 10.68 -14.07
C ALA A 159 -7.01 12.00 -14.35
N ARG A 160 -6.36 12.95 -15.03
CA ARG A 160 -7.02 14.20 -15.48
C ARG A 160 -8.16 13.92 -16.45
N ALA A 161 -7.92 13.07 -17.45
CA ALA A 161 -8.94 12.71 -18.43
C ALA A 161 -10.15 12.01 -17.80
N ASP A 162 -9.95 11.21 -16.74
CA ASP A 162 -11.05 10.56 -16.03
C ASP A 162 -11.81 11.52 -15.10
N ALA A 163 -11.10 12.44 -14.42
CA ALA A 163 -11.73 13.51 -13.64
C ALA A 163 -12.62 14.42 -14.52
N ASP A 164 -12.15 14.77 -15.72
CA ASP A 164 -12.89 15.62 -16.66
C ASP A 164 -14.18 14.95 -17.17
N LYS A 165 -14.24 13.61 -17.23
CA LYS A 165 -15.46 12.87 -17.61
C LYS A 165 -16.52 12.86 -16.51
N LEU A 166 -16.10 12.84 -15.25
CA LEU A 166 -17.02 12.84 -14.10
C LEU A 166 -17.62 14.23 -13.82
N GLY A 167 -16.98 15.29 -14.32
CA GLY A 167 -17.47 16.67 -14.24
C GLY A 167 -18.40 17.10 -15.39
N GLN A 168 -18.65 16.22 -16.37
CA GLN A 168 -19.65 16.40 -17.45
C GLN A 168 -20.95 15.67 -17.10
#